data_AF-A0A537QH94-F1
#
_entry.id   AF-A0A537QH94-F1
#
_cell.length_a   1.000
_cell.length_b   1.000
_cell.length_c   1.000
_cell.angle_alpha   90.00
_cell.angle_beta   90.00
_cell.angle_gamma   90.00
#
_symmetry.space_group_name_H-M   'P 1'
#
loop_
_entity.id
_entity.type
_entity.pdbx_description
1 polymer ?
#
loop_
_entity_poly.entity_id
_entity_poly.type
_entity_poly.pdbx_seq_one_letter_code
_entity_poly.pdbx_strand_id
1 'polypeptide(L)' 'MANVLIRRDQFNITPQGIIHKPTDAAFTPQPGNPHCGTTRLGQLGNHGEDYNREEVERIMRELWTQYVAANPELFKAS' A
#
# COMPACT_ATOMS: atom_id res chain seq x y z
N MET A 1 -3.75 -1.47 23.77
CA MET A 1 -3.24 -1.64 22.40
C MET A 1 -2.33 -0.46 22.07
N ALA A 2 -1.09 -0.70 21.68
CA ALA A 2 -0.23 0.33 21.13
C ALA A 2 -0.75 0.62 19.70
N ASN A 3 -1.22 1.84 19.44
CA ASN A 3 -1.53 2.25 18.07
C ASN A 3 -0.22 2.73 17.45
N VAL A 4 0.55 1.82 16.85
CA VAL A 4 1.84 2.19 16.26
C VAL A 4 1.57 3.11 15.08
N LEU A 5 2.12 4.33 15.17
CA LEU A 5 1.96 5.34 14.13
C LEU A 5 2.48 4.80 12.79
N ILE A 6 1.57 4.75 11.83
CA ILE A 6 1.87 4.35 10.45
C ILE A 6 2.51 5.52 9.72
N ARG A 7 3.68 5.30 9.13
CA ARG A 7 4.46 6.35 8.45
C ARG A 7 4.81 5.94 7.04
N ARG A 8 4.95 6.93 6.14
CA ARG A 8 5.34 6.69 4.74
C ARG A 8 6.64 5.91 4.59
N ASP A 9 7.62 6.12 5.50
CA ASP A 9 8.89 5.40 5.45
C ASP A 9 8.75 3.88 5.66
N GLN A 10 7.65 3.43 6.26
CA GLN A 10 7.32 2.01 6.45
C GLN A 10 6.84 1.36 5.16
N PHE A 11 6.53 2.15 4.13
CA PHE A 11 6.09 1.67 2.82
C PHE A 11 7.21 1.76 1.79
N ASN A 12 7.31 0.73 0.96
CA ASN A 12 8.06 0.75 -0.27
C ASN A 12 7.08 0.93 -1.43
N ILE A 13 7.22 1.98 -2.24
CA ILE A 13 6.33 2.28 -3.36
C ILE A 13 7.14 2.18 -4.65
N THR A 14 6.67 1.36 -5.59
CA THR A 14 7.30 1.15 -6.89
C THR A 14 6.22 1.18 -7.99
N PRO A 15 6.57 1.25 -9.28
CA PRO A 15 5.58 1.16 -10.35
C PRO A 15 4.77 -0.16 -10.34
N GLN A 16 5.30 -1.20 -9.69
CA GLN A 16 4.66 -2.51 -9.56
C GLN A 16 3.67 -2.59 -8.39
N GLY A 17 3.63 -1.59 -7.50
CA GLY A 17 2.74 -1.56 -6.35
C GLY A 17 3.35 -0.91 -5.10
N ILE A 18 2.68 -1.11 -3.97
CA ILE A 18 3.11 -0.61 -2.66
C ILE A 18 3.15 -1.76 -1.65
N ILE A 19 4.18 -1.78 -0.80
CA ILE A 19 4.39 -2.82 0.22
C ILE A 19 4.67 -2.15 1.57
N HIS A 20 3.89 -2.51 2.59
CA HIS A 20 4.12 -2.19 3.99
C HIS A 20 5.14 -3.16 4.58
N LYS A 21 6.37 -2.69 4.77
CA LYS A 21 7.52 -3.52 5.19
C LYS A 21 7.29 -4.28 6.50
N PRO A 22 6.68 -3.69 7.55
CA PRO A 22 6.50 -4.37 8.84
C PRO A 22 5.54 -5.57 8.79
N THR A 23 4.52 -5.55 7.91
CA THR A 23 3.47 -6.58 7.90
C THR A 23 3.42 -7.38 6.61
N ASP A 24 4.29 -7.09 5.65
CA ASP A 24 4.24 -7.63 4.28
C ASP A 24 2.90 -7.38 3.58
N ALA A 25 2.11 -6.41 4.07
CA ALA A 25 0.86 -6.05 3.42
C ALA A 25 1.20 -5.32 2.12
N ALA A 26 0.63 -5.71 1.00
CA ALA A 26 0.96 -5.18 -0.30
C ALA A 26 -0.30 -4.87 -1.11
N PHE A 27 -0.24 -3.82 -1.93
CA PHE A 27 -1.21 -3.58 -2.98
C PHE A 27 -0.51 -3.63 -4.33
N THR A 28 -1.02 -4.51 -5.20
CA THR A 28 -0.56 -4.67 -6.57
C THR A 28 -1.63 -4.15 -7.52
N PRO A 29 -1.38 -3.07 -8.27
CA PRO A 29 -2.31 -2.58 -9.29
C PRO A 29 -2.44 -3.58 -10.45
N GLN A 30 -3.59 -3.57 -11.12
CA GLN A 30 -3.80 -4.29 -12.36
C GLN A 30 -3.14 -3.55 -13.53
N PRO A 31 -2.64 -4.29 -14.55
CA PRO A 31 -2.19 -3.68 -15.79
C PRO A 31 -3.29 -2.81 -16.42
N GLY A 32 -2.96 -1.57 -16.77
CA GLY A 32 -3.88 -0.62 -17.42
C GLY A 32 -4.87 0.07 -16.47
N ASN A 33 -5.00 -0.35 -15.21
CA ASN A 33 -5.79 0.37 -14.21
C ASN A 33 -5.03 0.46 -12.88
N PRO A 34 -4.30 1.57 -12.63
CA PRO A 34 -3.50 1.70 -11.42
C PRO A 34 -4.36 1.78 -10.15
N HIS A 35 -5.65 2.13 -10.24
CA HIS A 35 -6.52 2.24 -9.06
C HIS A 35 -7.28 0.95 -8.73
N CYS A 36 -7.27 -0.04 -9.64
CA CYS A 36 -7.89 -1.34 -9.44
C CYS A 36 -6.78 -2.38 -9.28
N GLY A 37 -6.83 -3.20 -8.23
CA GLY A 37 -5.71 -4.05 -7.86
C GLY A 37 -6.08 -5.09 -6.83
N THR A 38 -5.09 -5.91 -6.47
CA THR A 38 -5.22 -6.90 -5.41
C THR A 38 -4.46 -6.42 -4.18
N THR A 39 -5.15 -6.37 -3.03
CA THR A 39 -4.54 -6.14 -1.73
C THR A 39 -4.24 -7.48 -1.07
N ARG A 40 -2.97 -7.73 -0.75
CA ARG A 40 -2.51 -8.83 0.09
C ARG A 40 -2.24 -8.28 1.49
N LEU A 41 -2.79 -8.91 2.52
CA LEU A 41 -2.66 -8.42 3.89
C LEU A 41 -1.39 -8.95 4.60
N GLY A 42 -0.74 -9.98 4.06
CA GLY A 42 0.48 -10.53 4.67
C GLY A 42 0.22 -11.02 6.09
N GLN A 43 1.03 -10.55 7.05
CA GLN A 43 0.89 -10.84 8.48
C GLN A 43 -0.07 -9.88 9.22
N LEU A 44 -0.63 -8.89 8.52
CA LEU A 44 -1.64 -7.97 9.05
C LEU A 44 -2.90 -8.77 9.43
N GLY A 45 -3.09 -8.99 10.73
CA GLY A 45 -4.23 -9.72 11.29
C GLY A 45 -3.96 -11.15 11.77
N ASN A 46 -2.77 -11.72 11.55
CA ASN A 46 -2.44 -13.05 12.09
C ASN A 46 -1.56 -12.99 13.35
N HIS A 47 -0.63 -12.04 13.46
CA HIS A 47 0.23 -11.84 14.63
C HIS A 47 0.69 -10.38 14.86
N GLY A 48 0.24 -9.44 14.02
CA GLY A 48 0.59 -8.01 14.13
C GLY A 48 -0.41 -7.27 15.02
N GLU A 49 -0.38 -7.52 16.33
CA GLU A 49 -1.29 -6.89 17.31
C GLU A 49 -1.06 -5.37 17.50
N ASP A 50 0.04 -4.85 16.94
CA ASP A 50 0.46 -3.45 17.09
C ASP A 50 -0.03 -2.49 15.98
N TYR A 51 -0.49 -3.01 14.84
CA TYR A 51 -0.90 -2.19 13.69
C TYR A 51 -2.39 -2.39 13.37
N ASN A 52 -3.14 -1.29 13.37
CA ASN A 52 -4.53 -1.32 12.96
C ASN A 52 -4.63 -1.60 11.45
N ARG A 53 -5.31 -2.69 11.09
CA ARG A 53 -5.49 -3.12 9.70
C ARG A 53 -6.15 -2.05 8.83
N GLU A 54 -7.22 -1.44 9.31
CA GLU A 54 -7.97 -0.42 8.57
C GLU A 54 -7.10 0.81 8.31
N GLU A 55 -6.26 1.17 9.27
CA GLU A 55 -5.33 2.29 9.15
C GLU A 55 -4.19 1.98 8.15
N VAL A 56 -3.62 0.78 8.19
CA VAL A 56 -2.61 0.34 7.20
C VAL A 56 -3.21 0.37 5.79
N GLU A 57 -4.40 -0.20 5.60
CA GLU A 57 -5.06 -0.22 4.29
C GLU A 57 -5.39 1.20 3.79
N ARG A 58 -5.86 2.09 4.67
CA ARG A 58 -6.17 3.48 4.34
C ARG A 58 -4.92 4.24 3.89
N ILE A 59 -3.85 4.22 4.69
CA ILE A 59 -2.60 4.93 4.39
C ILE A 59 -1.94 4.34 3.14
N MET A 60 -1.98 3.01 2.97
CA MET A 60 -1.47 2.34 1.77
C MET A 60 -2.14 2.85 0.50
N ARG A 61 -3.48 2.92 0.48
CA ARG A 61 -4.24 3.43 -0.67
C ARG A 61 -3.99 4.91 -0.93
N GLU A 62 -3.85 5.71 0.12
CA GLU A 62 -3.56 7.14 0.02
C GLU A 62 -2.17 7.37 -0.61
N LEU A 63 -1.13 6.71 -0.09
CA LEU A 63 0.23 6.79 -0.61
C LEU A 63 0.33 6.28 -2.05
N TRP A 64 -0.38 5.21 -2.38
CA TRP A 64 -0.44 4.70 -3.75
C TRP A 64 -1.08 5.71 -4.71
N THR A 65 -2.21 6.31 -4.31
CA THR A 65 -2.89 7.33 -5.13
C THR A 65 -2.00 8.54 -5.37
N GLN A 66 -1.29 9.01 -4.33
CA GLN A 66 -0.30 10.08 -4.47
C GLN A 66 0.84 9.71 -5.42
N TYR A 67 1.33 8.47 -5.37
CA TYR A 67 2.39 8.00 -6.26
C TYR A 67 1.94 7.97 -7.73
N VAL A 68 0.73 7.46 -7.99
CA VAL A 68 0.14 7.43 -9.34
C VAL A 68 -0.07 8.85 -9.87
N ALA A 69 -0.61 9.76 -9.04
CA ALA A 69 -0.81 11.15 -9.40
C ALA A 69 0.50 11.90 -9.68
N ALA A 70 1.58 11.57 -8.96
CA ALA A 70 2.90 12.15 -9.17
C ALA A 70 3.65 11.57 -10.38
N ASN A 71 3.32 10.36 -10.83
CA ASN A 71 3.99 9.66 -11.92
C ASN A 71 3.01 9.20 -13.02
N PRO A 72 2.20 10.10 -13.60
CA PRO A 72 1.17 9.72 -14.56
C PRO A 72 1.76 9.07 -15.82
N GLU A 73 2.99 9.40 -16.21
CA GLU A 73 3.69 8.82 -17.36
C GLU A 73 3.93 7.31 -17.23
N LEU A 74 4.07 6.79 -16.01
CA LEU A 74 4.30 5.35 -15.77
C LEU A 74 3.02 4.52 -15.92
N PHE A 75 1.85 5.17 -15.92
CA PHE A 75 0.54 4.51 -15.87
C PHE A 75 -0.41 4.93 -17.00
N LYS A 76 0.03 5.81 -17.91
CA LYS A 76 -0.69 6.07 -19.15
C LYS A 76 -0.59 4.83 -20.04
N ALA A 77 -1.74 4.28 -20.44
CA ALA A 77 -1.79 3.33 -21.53
C ALA A 77 -1.35 4.08 -22.81
N SER A 78 -0.26 3.63 -23.43
CA SER A 78 0.14 4.06 -24.77
C SER A 78 -0.94 3.73 -25.80
#